data_AF-A0A7W6BWE3-F1
#
_entry.id   AF-A0A7W6BWE3-F1
#
_cell.length_a   1.000
_cell.length_b   1.000
_cell.length_c   1.000
_cell.angle_alpha   90.00
_cell.angle_beta   90.00
_cell.angle_gamma   90.00
#
_symmetry.space_group_name_H-M   'P 1'
#
loop_
_entity.id
_entity.type
_entity.pdbx_description
1 polymer ?
#
loop_
_entity_poly.entity_id
_entity_poly.type
_entity_poly.pdbx_seq_one_letter_code
_entity_poly.pdbx_strand_id
1 'polypeptide(L)'
;MGRFVQGEDRRLAFLLPASLDDYVSEDNPVQVVEAFIDELDFHGSGFAGATPAETGRPAYHPSTMLKIYLYGYLNRIQSSRRLEREAQRNIELMWLTGRLAPDFKTIANFRRDNGDAIRAVCSQFVVLCRQLSLFGQATVAVDGSKFKAVNNRDRNYTQHKAAKRIEQVEGSIERYLAALDRADREASDVPQARVDQIREKIAGLRGQMQFLKDMAAQVEAAPDHQVSLTDPDARSMNSSGRGTGIVGYNLQAAVDAEHHLIVAHEVVNEGNDRAQLAPMGRQALAAIDAPEITVLADRGYMNGEQVLECEGTGILPCVPRTDTSGKAQRGLFTKADFVYDADQDRYTCPAGEYLTKATRVRTTMATSTTIAT
;
A
#
# COMPACT_ATOMS: atom_id res chain seq x y z
N MET A 1 -52.99 -22.30 18.66
CA MET A 1 -51.58 -22.05 19.08
C MET A 1 -50.83 -21.47 17.89
N GLY A 2 -50.23 -20.28 18.06
CA GLY A 2 -49.47 -19.63 17.00
C GLY A 2 -48.32 -20.53 16.53
N ARG A 3 -48.19 -20.72 15.21
CA ARG A 3 -47.14 -21.56 14.61
C ARG A 3 -45.79 -20.86 14.47
N PHE A 4 -45.67 -19.62 14.94
CA PHE A 4 -44.47 -18.80 14.85
C PHE A 4 -44.23 -18.07 16.18
N VAL A 5 -42.95 -17.85 16.49
CA VAL A 5 -42.51 -16.91 17.53
C VAL A 5 -42.96 -15.51 17.11
N GLN A 6 -43.69 -14.82 17.98
CA GLN A 6 -44.18 -13.46 17.75
C GLN A 6 -43.18 -12.45 18.35
N GLY A 7 -42.91 -11.37 17.62
CA GLY A 7 -42.11 -10.25 18.13
C GLY A 7 -42.93 -9.26 18.97
N GLU A 8 -42.26 -8.27 19.55
CA GLU A 8 -42.89 -7.20 20.32
C GLU A 8 -43.61 -6.17 19.43
N ASP A 9 -44.66 -5.53 19.98
CA ASP A 9 -45.38 -4.46 19.28
C ASP A 9 -44.54 -3.19 19.25
N ARG A 10 -44.33 -2.63 18.05
CA ARG A 10 -43.59 -1.39 17.81
C ARG A 10 -44.23 -0.16 18.44
N ARG A 11 -45.49 -0.26 18.87
CA ARG A 11 -46.25 0.80 19.55
C ARG A 11 -46.23 0.66 21.07
N LEU A 12 -45.58 -0.38 21.61
CA LEU A 12 -45.43 -0.57 23.04
C LEU A 12 -44.62 0.60 23.62
N ALA A 13 -45.21 1.29 24.60
CA ALA A 13 -44.54 2.35 25.33
C ALA A 13 -44.03 1.81 26.66
N PHE A 14 -42.76 2.07 26.98
CA PHE A 14 -42.18 1.73 28.28
C PHE A 14 -42.58 2.77 29.34
N LEU A 15 -42.70 2.34 30.60
CA LEU A 15 -43.03 3.24 31.72
C LEU A 15 -41.93 4.28 31.96
N LEU A 16 -40.67 3.89 31.74
CA LEU A 16 -39.50 4.77 31.70
C LEU A 16 -38.75 4.56 30.38
N PRO A 17 -38.10 5.57 29.80
CA PRO A 17 -37.25 5.38 28.64
C PRO A 17 -36.11 4.41 28.96
N ALA A 18 -35.90 3.43 28.08
CA ALA A 18 -34.74 2.55 28.18
C ALA A 18 -33.42 3.36 28.04
N SER A 19 -32.43 2.98 28.83
CA SER A 19 -31.06 3.48 28.72
C SER A 19 -30.39 2.90 27.47
N LEU A 20 -29.23 3.44 27.05
CA LEU A 20 -28.46 2.82 25.98
C LEU A 20 -27.82 1.49 26.43
N ASP A 21 -27.51 1.36 27.72
CA ASP A 21 -26.93 0.14 28.31
C ASP A 21 -27.90 -1.04 28.20
N ASP A 22 -29.22 -0.80 28.24
CA ASP A 22 -30.23 -1.85 28.10
C ASP A 22 -30.20 -2.56 26.73
N TYR A 23 -29.55 -1.94 25.73
CA TYR A 23 -29.48 -2.46 24.36
C TYR A 23 -28.10 -2.99 23.95
N VAL A 24 -27.08 -2.78 24.77
CA VAL A 24 -25.69 -3.19 24.50
C VAL A 24 -25.23 -4.12 25.61
N SER A 25 -25.09 -5.40 25.30
CA SER A 25 -24.61 -6.39 26.27
C SER A 25 -23.18 -6.12 26.74
N GLU A 26 -22.83 -6.56 27.95
CA GLU A 26 -21.47 -6.47 28.49
C GLU A 26 -20.43 -7.21 27.64
N ASP A 27 -20.83 -8.28 26.94
CA ASP A 27 -19.95 -9.03 26.03
C ASP A 27 -19.80 -8.38 24.65
N ASN A 28 -20.42 -7.21 24.42
CA ASN A 28 -20.36 -6.55 23.11
C ASN A 28 -18.94 -5.98 22.86
N PRO A 29 -18.33 -6.20 21.68
CA PRO A 29 -17.00 -5.65 21.36
C PRO A 29 -16.85 -4.14 21.55
N VAL A 30 -17.93 -3.36 21.48
CA VAL A 30 -17.86 -1.91 21.72
C VAL A 30 -17.45 -1.55 23.14
N GLN A 31 -17.66 -2.43 24.12
CA GLN A 31 -17.18 -2.24 25.49
C GLN A 31 -15.64 -2.19 25.55
N VAL A 32 -14.98 -3.05 24.76
CA VAL A 32 -13.51 -3.07 24.64
C VAL A 32 -13.01 -1.82 23.94
N VAL A 33 -13.74 -1.33 22.93
CA VAL A 33 -13.42 -0.08 22.22
C VAL A 33 -13.49 1.11 23.17
N GLU A 34 -14.53 1.20 23.99
CA GLU A 34 -14.71 2.24 24.99
C GLU A 34 -13.56 2.23 26.01
N ALA A 35 -13.35 1.08 26.66
CA ALA A 35 -12.33 0.91 27.69
C ALA A 35 -10.92 1.20 27.16
N PHE A 36 -10.58 0.72 25.95
CA PHE A 36 -9.27 0.98 25.36
C PHE A 36 -9.07 2.46 25.05
N ILE A 37 -10.06 3.12 24.45
CA ILE A 37 -9.91 4.51 23.99
C ILE A 37 -9.91 5.50 25.16
N ASP A 38 -10.65 5.22 26.22
CA ASP A 38 -10.72 6.10 27.39
C ASP A 38 -9.43 6.11 28.22
N GLU A 39 -8.63 5.05 28.14
CA GLU A 39 -7.31 4.95 28.79
C GLU A 39 -6.18 5.61 27.98
N LEU A 40 -6.45 6.10 26.76
CA LEU A 40 -5.43 6.72 25.91
C LEU A 40 -5.06 8.13 26.38
N ASP A 41 -3.76 8.43 26.39
CA ASP A 41 -3.27 9.80 26.55
C ASP A 41 -3.34 10.57 25.22
N PHE A 42 -4.43 11.30 25.02
CA PHE A 42 -4.65 12.10 23.82
C PHE A 42 -3.71 13.30 23.69
N HIS A 43 -3.30 13.90 24.80
CA HIS A 43 -2.40 15.05 24.79
C HIS A 43 -0.98 14.62 24.43
N GLY A 44 -0.47 13.58 25.10
CA GLY A 44 0.85 13.01 24.81
C GLY A 44 0.95 12.38 23.42
N SER A 45 -0.16 11.89 22.86
CA SER A 45 -0.22 11.34 21.49
C SER A 45 -0.27 12.41 20.40
N GLY A 46 -0.35 13.70 20.73
CA GLY A 46 -0.32 14.79 19.76
C GLY A 46 -1.66 15.14 19.11
N PHE A 47 -2.80 14.77 19.71
CA PHE A 47 -4.10 15.24 19.23
C PHE A 47 -4.30 16.72 19.60
N ALA A 48 -4.16 17.61 18.61
CA ALA A 48 -4.38 19.04 18.81
C ALA A 48 -5.80 19.37 19.33
N GLY A 49 -6.80 18.57 18.93
CA GLY A 49 -8.18 18.70 19.38
C GLY A 49 -8.46 18.26 20.82
N ALA A 50 -7.45 17.75 21.55
CA ALA A 50 -7.58 17.42 22.97
C ALA A 50 -7.70 18.69 23.83
N THR A 51 -7.14 19.82 23.38
CA THR A 51 -7.32 21.13 24.01
C THR A 51 -8.42 21.92 23.29
N PRO A 52 -9.55 22.24 23.95
CA PRO A 52 -10.59 23.05 23.34
C PRO A 52 -10.08 24.45 22.96
N ALA A 53 -10.53 24.98 21.82
CA ALA A 53 -10.28 26.37 21.46
C ALA A 53 -11.01 27.31 22.43
N GLU A 54 -10.38 28.44 22.78
CA GLU A 54 -10.96 29.44 23.69
C GLU A 54 -12.24 30.09 23.12
N THR A 55 -12.39 30.11 21.80
CA THR A 55 -13.53 30.73 21.10
C THR A 55 -14.02 29.86 19.94
N GLY A 56 -15.28 30.05 19.55
CA GLY A 56 -15.92 29.33 18.46
C GLY A 56 -16.82 28.17 18.91
N ARG A 57 -17.27 27.35 17.95
CA ARG A 57 -18.06 26.15 18.24
C ARG A 57 -17.14 25.09 18.87
N PRO A 58 -17.50 24.49 20.01
CA PRO A 58 -16.72 23.40 20.59
C PRO A 58 -16.51 22.27 19.58
N ALA A 59 -15.26 21.81 19.47
CA ALA A 59 -14.92 20.65 18.65
C ALA A 59 -15.36 19.36 19.34
N TYR A 60 -15.51 18.30 18.55
CA TYR A 60 -15.67 16.96 19.11
C TYR A 60 -14.34 16.50 19.72
N HIS A 61 -14.43 15.82 20.86
CA HIS A 61 -13.25 15.26 21.50
C HIS A 61 -12.62 14.15 20.61
N PRO A 62 -11.27 14.05 20.53
CA PRO A 62 -10.60 13.02 19.75
C PRO A 62 -11.02 11.59 20.09
N SER A 63 -11.35 11.30 21.36
CA SER A 63 -11.85 9.99 21.79
C SER A 63 -13.11 9.58 21.02
N THR A 64 -14.10 10.47 20.91
CA THR A 64 -15.34 10.21 20.16
C THR A 64 -15.05 9.92 18.68
N MET A 65 -14.11 10.65 18.08
CA MET A 65 -13.75 10.42 16.68
C MET A 65 -13.01 9.09 16.48
N LEU A 66 -12.10 8.71 17.39
CA LEU A 66 -11.43 7.41 17.36
C LEU A 66 -12.41 6.27 17.55
N LYS A 67 -13.38 6.38 18.47
CA LYS A 67 -14.43 5.37 18.69
C LYS A 67 -15.20 5.09 17.40
N ILE A 68 -15.59 6.14 16.66
CA ILE A 68 -16.25 6.00 15.35
C ILE A 68 -15.37 5.27 14.34
N TYR A 69 -14.07 5.59 14.28
CA TYR A 69 -13.16 4.94 13.33
C TYR A 69 -12.90 3.47 13.67
N LEU A 70 -12.64 3.16 14.95
CA LEU A 70 -12.37 1.80 15.39
C LEU A 70 -13.61 0.91 15.19
N TYR A 71 -14.79 1.40 15.59
CA TYR A 71 -16.07 0.76 15.30
C TYR A 71 -16.26 0.52 13.79
N GLY A 72 -15.95 1.54 12.99
CA GLY A 72 -16.00 1.48 11.53
C GLY A 72 -15.12 0.37 10.95
N TYR A 73 -13.88 0.24 11.41
CA TYR A 73 -12.96 -0.78 10.93
C TYR A 73 -13.42 -2.19 11.31
N LEU A 74 -13.83 -2.40 12.56
CA LEU A 74 -14.36 -3.69 13.04
C LEU A 74 -15.56 -4.14 12.21
N ASN A 75 -16.45 -3.21 11.86
CA ASN A 75 -17.67 -3.49 11.09
C ASN A 75 -17.51 -3.32 9.57
N ARG A 76 -16.29 -3.12 9.07
CA ARG A 76 -15.97 -2.92 7.63
C ARG A 76 -16.72 -1.74 6.98
N ILE A 77 -16.91 -0.66 7.74
CA ILE A 77 -17.55 0.60 7.34
C ILE A 77 -16.48 1.69 7.19
N GLN A 78 -15.86 1.76 6.01
CA GLN A 78 -14.74 2.68 5.76
C GLN A 78 -15.17 4.09 5.30
N SER A 79 -16.42 4.25 4.84
CA SER A 79 -16.90 5.52 4.30
C SER A 79 -17.36 6.46 5.40
N SER A 80 -16.79 7.66 5.47
CA SER A 80 -17.21 8.68 6.45
C SER A 80 -18.70 9.05 6.35
N ARG A 81 -19.29 9.00 5.15
CA ARG A 81 -20.75 9.20 4.96
C ARG A 81 -21.60 8.03 5.44
N ARG A 82 -21.04 6.81 5.42
CA ARG A 82 -21.70 5.65 6.02
C ARG A 82 -21.56 5.70 7.54
N LEU A 83 -20.40 6.09 8.06
CA LEU A 83 -20.17 6.28 9.48
C LEU A 83 -21.10 7.34 10.08
N GLU A 84 -21.27 8.48 9.42
CA GLU A 84 -22.26 9.50 9.79
C GLU A 84 -23.68 8.90 9.90
N ARG A 85 -24.10 8.12 8.89
CA ARG A 85 -25.42 7.45 8.91
C ARG A 85 -25.53 6.42 10.03
N GLU A 86 -24.47 5.65 10.30
CA GLU A 86 -24.47 4.70 11.40
C GLU A 86 -24.54 5.40 12.75
N ALA A 87 -23.83 6.51 12.94
CA ALA A 87 -23.86 7.28 14.20
C ALA A 87 -25.27 7.80 14.54
N GLN A 88 -26.13 7.93 13.53
CA GLN A 88 -27.53 8.37 13.68
C GLN A 88 -28.54 7.24 13.89
N ARG A 89 -28.19 5.97 13.66
CA ARG A 89 -29.19 4.87 13.65
C ARG A 89 -28.75 3.60 14.39
N ASN A 90 -27.45 3.37 14.50
CA ASN A 90 -26.92 2.16 15.08
C ASN A 90 -26.77 2.35 16.59
N ILE A 91 -27.40 1.47 17.37
CA ILE A 91 -27.47 1.60 18.82
C ILE A 91 -26.08 1.45 19.47
N GLU A 92 -25.24 0.54 18.97
CA GLU A 92 -23.88 0.35 19.47
C GLU A 92 -23.03 1.61 19.26
N LEU A 93 -23.15 2.24 18.09
CA LEU A 93 -22.41 3.45 17.80
C LEU A 93 -22.98 4.67 18.56
N MET A 94 -24.30 4.74 18.75
CA MET A 94 -24.92 5.73 19.63
C MET A 94 -24.46 5.58 21.08
N TRP A 95 -24.28 4.34 21.54
CA TRP A 95 -23.75 4.04 22.87
C TRP A 95 -22.32 4.56 23.00
N LEU A 96 -21.43 4.15 22.07
CA LEU A 96 -20.02 4.59 22.03
C LEU A 96 -19.84 6.12 21.97
N THR A 97 -20.71 6.82 21.25
CA THR A 97 -20.58 8.27 21.07
C THR A 97 -21.43 9.09 22.02
N GLY A 98 -22.22 8.47 22.91
CA GLY A 98 -23.22 9.18 23.71
C GLY A 98 -24.24 9.93 22.83
N ARG A 99 -24.62 9.35 21.69
CA ARG A 99 -25.49 9.92 20.63
C ARG A 99 -24.93 11.14 19.90
N LEU A 100 -23.64 11.43 20.04
CA LEU A 100 -22.98 12.39 19.17
C LEU A 100 -22.92 11.82 17.75
N ALA A 101 -23.43 12.58 16.78
CA ALA A 101 -23.43 12.23 15.36
C ALA A 101 -22.71 13.31 14.54
N PRO A 102 -21.37 13.29 14.51
CA PRO A 102 -20.58 14.20 13.69
C PRO A 102 -20.87 14.01 12.21
N ASP A 103 -20.81 15.09 11.43
CA ASP A 103 -21.00 15.01 9.98
C ASP A 103 -19.81 14.32 9.28
N PHE A 104 -20.02 13.86 8.04
CA PHE A 104 -18.97 13.15 7.31
C PHE A 104 -17.70 13.98 7.08
N LYS A 105 -17.78 15.31 7.02
CA LYS A 105 -16.61 16.19 6.82
C LYS A 105 -15.78 16.25 8.08
N THR A 106 -16.42 16.41 9.25
CA THR A 106 -15.75 16.34 10.55
C THR A 106 -15.01 15.00 10.71
N ILE A 107 -15.70 13.89 10.43
CA ILE A 107 -15.10 12.55 10.50
C ILE A 107 -13.90 12.45 9.54
N ALA A 108 -14.05 12.88 8.29
CA ALA A 108 -12.99 12.78 7.29
C ALA A 108 -11.78 13.68 7.59
N ASN A 109 -12.01 14.91 8.05
CA ASN A 109 -10.96 15.85 8.39
C ASN A 109 -10.18 15.36 9.62
N PHE A 110 -10.84 14.82 10.64
CA PHE A 110 -10.16 14.26 11.81
C PHE A 110 -9.06 13.26 11.42
N ARG A 111 -9.35 12.31 10.51
CA ARG A 111 -8.34 11.34 10.05
C ARG A 111 -7.23 11.98 9.21
N ARG A 112 -7.56 12.99 8.40
CA ARG A 112 -6.57 13.71 7.58
C ARG A 112 -5.59 14.47 8.47
N ASP A 113 -6.11 15.16 9.47
CA ASP A 113 -5.36 16.17 10.22
C ASP A 113 -4.61 15.57 11.42
N ASN A 114 -4.93 14.33 11.82
CA ASN A 114 -4.35 13.66 13.00
C ASN A 114 -3.62 12.36 12.65
N GLY A 115 -3.06 12.23 11.44
CA GLY A 115 -2.41 10.99 10.98
C GLY A 115 -1.28 10.51 11.89
N ASP A 116 -0.41 11.41 12.32
CA ASP A 116 0.72 11.09 13.21
C ASP A 116 0.25 10.64 14.60
N ALA A 117 -0.78 11.32 15.13
CA ALA A 117 -1.37 10.97 16.42
C ALA A 117 -2.08 9.60 16.38
N ILE A 118 -2.75 9.28 15.28
CA ILE A 118 -3.34 7.94 15.07
C ILE A 118 -2.25 6.86 15.05
N ARG A 119 -1.10 7.12 14.39
CA ARG A 119 0.03 6.18 14.44
C ARG A 119 0.59 6.01 15.86
N ALA A 120 0.64 7.08 16.64
CA ALA A 120 1.05 7.01 18.05
C ALA A 120 0.09 6.14 18.89
N VAL A 121 -1.22 6.24 18.65
CA VAL A 121 -2.21 5.35 19.30
C VAL A 121 -1.99 3.89 18.91
N CYS A 122 -1.71 3.60 17.63
CA CYS A 122 -1.36 2.24 17.20
C CYS A 122 -0.11 1.71 17.92
N SER A 123 0.92 2.55 18.12
CA SER A 123 2.09 2.13 18.91
C SER A 123 1.77 1.85 20.38
N GLN A 124 0.86 2.60 21.00
CA GLN A 124 0.41 2.33 22.37
C GLN A 124 -0.37 1.00 22.46
N PHE A 125 -1.17 0.68 21.44
CA PHE A 125 -1.83 -0.62 21.35
C PHE A 125 -0.83 -1.78 21.31
N VAL A 126 0.25 -1.65 20.52
CA VAL A 126 1.33 -2.64 20.48
C VAL A 126 2.00 -2.78 21.86
N VAL A 127 2.27 -1.67 22.56
CA VAL A 127 2.80 -1.71 23.93
C VAL A 127 1.85 -2.43 24.89
N LEU A 128 0.54 -2.21 24.78
CA LEU A 128 -0.46 -2.92 25.57
C LEU A 128 -0.44 -4.43 25.26
N CYS A 129 -0.40 -4.83 23.99
CA CYS A 129 -0.27 -6.24 23.60
C CYS A 129 0.99 -6.88 24.20
N ARG A 130 2.10 -6.14 24.26
CA ARG A 130 3.33 -6.58 24.90
C ARG A 130 3.15 -6.77 26.41
N GLN A 131 2.51 -5.84 27.10
CA GLN A 131 2.22 -5.94 28.54
C GLN A 131 1.32 -7.13 28.87
N LEU A 132 0.38 -7.46 27.97
CA LEU A 132 -0.48 -8.64 28.05
C LEU A 132 0.22 -9.94 27.61
N SER A 133 1.51 -9.88 27.31
CA SER A 133 2.33 -11.03 26.86
C SER A 133 1.81 -11.70 25.59
N LEU A 134 1.22 -10.94 24.65
CA LEU A 134 0.67 -11.43 23.38
C LEU A 134 1.72 -11.53 22.24
N PHE A 135 3.00 -11.31 22.52
CA PHE A 135 4.11 -11.43 21.55
C PHE A 135 5.14 -12.48 22.01
N GLY A 136 4.66 -13.65 22.40
CA GLY A 136 5.43 -14.62 23.21
C GLY A 136 6.65 -15.26 22.54
N GLN A 137 6.70 -15.36 21.20
CA GLN A 137 7.72 -16.16 20.49
C GLN A 137 8.69 -15.37 19.61
N ALA A 138 8.69 -14.04 19.68
CA ALA A 138 9.62 -13.17 18.93
C ALA A 138 9.76 -13.56 17.43
N THR A 139 8.70 -14.13 16.85
CA THR A 139 8.69 -14.65 15.48
C THR A 139 7.63 -13.90 14.71
N VAL A 140 8.03 -13.26 13.61
CA VAL A 140 7.15 -12.44 12.77
C VAL A 140 7.20 -12.89 11.33
N ALA A 141 6.05 -12.88 10.67
CA ALA A 141 5.92 -13.05 9.24
C ALA A 141 5.78 -11.69 8.56
N VAL A 142 6.61 -11.42 7.56
CA VAL A 142 6.56 -10.20 6.74
C VAL A 142 5.98 -10.52 5.37
N ASP A 143 4.95 -9.77 5.00
CA ASP A 143 4.30 -9.88 3.69
C ASP A 143 3.87 -8.52 3.14
N GLY A 144 3.81 -8.45 1.81
CA GLY A 144 3.61 -7.24 1.01
C GLY A 144 2.30 -7.31 0.25
N SER A 145 1.40 -6.37 0.52
CA SER A 145 0.08 -6.30 -0.10
C SER A 145 -0.10 -5.03 -0.92
N LYS A 146 -0.44 -5.20 -2.20
CA LYS A 146 -0.66 -4.08 -3.13
C LYS A 146 -2.09 -3.57 -3.03
N PHE A 147 -2.26 -2.33 -2.59
CA PHE A 147 -3.55 -1.65 -2.47
C PHE A 147 -3.77 -0.65 -3.59
N LYS A 148 -4.95 -0.68 -4.20
CA LYS A 148 -5.30 0.24 -5.28
C LYS A 148 -5.51 1.65 -4.73
N ALA A 149 -4.84 2.62 -5.34
CA ALA A 149 -5.01 4.04 -5.04
C ALA A 149 -6.26 4.62 -5.72
N VAL A 150 -6.62 5.85 -5.36
CA VAL A 150 -7.65 6.62 -6.06
C VAL A 150 -7.06 7.24 -7.33
N ASN A 151 -6.47 6.42 -8.19
CA ASN A 151 -5.95 6.86 -9.48
C ASN A 151 -6.18 5.79 -10.57
N ASN A 152 -6.71 6.23 -11.71
CA ASN A 152 -6.85 5.35 -12.88
C ASN A 152 -5.48 5.12 -13.52
N ARG A 153 -5.24 3.91 -14.05
CA ARG A 153 -4.05 3.53 -14.80
C ARG A 153 -3.75 4.49 -15.95
N ASP A 154 -4.80 5.04 -16.57
CA ASP A 154 -4.65 5.99 -17.67
C ASP A 154 -4.25 7.41 -17.24
N ARG A 155 -4.42 7.70 -15.95
CA ARG A 155 -4.02 8.95 -15.29
C ARG A 155 -2.68 8.80 -14.56
N ASN A 156 -1.91 7.77 -14.93
CA ASN A 156 -0.56 7.54 -14.48
C ASN A 156 0.37 7.45 -15.70
N TYR A 157 1.43 8.26 -15.67
CA TYR A 157 2.38 8.44 -16.75
C TYR A 157 3.76 8.01 -16.29
N THR A 158 4.40 7.21 -17.12
CA THR A 158 5.81 6.79 -17.02
C THR A 158 6.46 7.16 -18.35
N GLN A 159 7.78 7.27 -18.44
CA GLN A 159 8.48 7.56 -19.71
C GLN A 159 7.98 6.68 -20.87
N HIS A 160 7.92 5.35 -20.65
CA HIS A 160 7.44 4.41 -21.67
C HIS A 160 5.97 4.66 -22.10
N LYS A 161 5.07 4.84 -21.13
CA LYS A 161 3.65 5.14 -21.42
C LYS A 161 3.48 6.47 -22.17
N ALA A 162 4.22 7.50 -21.80
CA ALA A 162 4.16 8.81 -22.44
C ALA A 162 4.64 8.72 -23.90
N ALA A 163 5.82 8.12 -24.12
CA ALA A 163 6.39 7.90 -25.45
C ALA A 163 5.45 7.08 -26.34
N LYS A 164 4.92 5.96 -25.83
CA LYS A 164 3.98 5.11 -26.57
C LYS A 164 2.69 5.83 -26.94
N ARG A 165 2.16 6.69 -26.06
CA ARG A 165 0.97 7.50 -26.35
C ARG A 165 1.27 8.58 -27.40
N ILE A 166 2.45 9.19 -27.35
CA ILE A 166 2.90 10.14 -28.37
C ILE A 166 2.94 9.45 -29.74
N GLU A 167 3.62 8.31 -29.85
CA GLU A 167 3.69 7.51 -31.09
C GLU A 167 2.29 7.17 -31.66
N GLN A 168 1.36 6.76 -30.79
CA GLN A 168 -0.02 6.45 -31.20
C GLN A 168 -0.78 7.67 -31.73
N VAL A 169 -0.57 8.84 -31.12
CA VAL A 169 -1.19 10.09 -31.56
C VAL A 169 -0.56 10.56 -32.88
N GLU A 170 0.76 10.47 -33.03
CA GLU A 170 1.48 10.77 -34.29
C GLU A 170 0.95 9.91 -35.44
N GLY A 171 0.93 8.57 -35.27
CA GLY A 171 0.38 7.67 -36.29
C GLY A 171 -1.12 7.88 -36.56
N SER A 172 -1.88 8.44 -35.61
CA SER A 172 -3.28 8.82 -35.85
C SER A 172 -3.40 10.12 -36.65
N ILE A 173 -2.57 11.12 -36.36
CA ILE A 173 -2.48 12.36 -37.13
C ILE A 173 -2.06 12.05 -38.57
N GLU A 174 -1.02 11.23 -38.77
CA GLU A 174 -0.55 10.82 -40.09
C GLU A 174 -1.65 10.13 -40.90
N ARG A 175 -2.41 9.21 -40.29
CA ARG A 175 -3.55 8.56 -40.96
C ARG A 175 -4.63 9.55 -41.39
N TYR A 176 -4.93 10.55 -40.57
CA TYR A 176 -5.92 11.58 -40.93
C TYR A 176 -5.40 12.55 -42.00
N LEU A 177 -4.13 12.93 -41.95
CA LEU A 177 -3.51 13.75 -43.00
C LEU A 177 -3.50 13.00 -44.35
N ALA A 178 -3.12 11.72 -44.36
CA ALA A 178 -3.16 10.90 -45.57
C ALA A 178 -4.60 10.73 -46.13
N ALA A 179 -5.61 10.72 -45.26
CA ALA A 179 -7.01 10.68 -45.69
C ALA A 179 -7.46 12.00 -46.34
N LEU A 180 -6.98 13.16 -45.84
CA LEU A 180 -7.18 14.45 -46.48
C LEU A 180 -6.49 14.52 -47.84
N ASP A 181 -5.20 14.13 -47.90
CA ASP A 181 -4.43 14.13 -49.15
C ASP A 181 -5.07 13.24 -50.23
N ARG A 182 -5.69 12.12 -49.84
CA ARG A 182 -6.43 11.26 -50.77
C ARG A 182 -7.71 11.92 -51.27
N ALA A 183 -8.48 12.53 -50.37
CA ALA A 183 -9.70 13.24 -50.71
C ALA A 183 -9.44 14.44 -51.64
N ASP A 184 -8.29 15.10 -51.51
CA ASP A 184 -7.89 16.22 -52.38
C ASP A 184 -7.44 15.74 -53.78
N ARG A 185 -6.86 14.53 -53.90
CA ARG A 185 -6.36 13.96 -55.18
C ARG A 185 -7.45 13.27 -55.99
N GLU A 186 -8.30 12.51 -55.32
CA GLU A 186 -9.48 11.90 -55.92
C GLU A 186 -10.54 13.00 -55.95
N ALA A 187 -10.73 13.69 -57.08
CA ALA A 187 -11.78 14.68 -57.28
C ALA A 187 -13.17 14.04 -57.06
N SER A 188 -13.55 13.88 -55.79
CA SER A 188 -14.61 13.00 -55.33
C SER A 188 -15.60 13.78 -54.47
N ASP A 189 -16.87 13.38 -54.54
CA ASP A 189 -18.01 13.84 -53.74
C ASP A 189 -17.84 13.53 -52.24
N VAL A 190 -16.65 13.71 -51.66
CA VAL A 190 -16.47 13.64 -50.21
C VAL A 190 -17.20 14.85 -49.62
N PRO A 191 -18.25 14.65 -48.79
CA PRO A 191 -19.01 15.78 -48.27
C PRO A 191 -18.09 16.69 -47.46
N GLN A 192 -18.17 18.00 -47.69
CA GLN A 192 -17.37 19.02 -46.98
C GLN A 192 -17.39 18.82 -45.45
N ALA A 193 -18.55 18.40 -44.92
CA ALA A 193 -18.73 18.06 -43.51
C ALA A 193 -17.76 16.98 -42.99
N ARG A 194 -17.37 16.01 -43.83
CA ARG A 194 -16.42 14.96 -43.48
C ARG A 194 -14.97 15.48 -43.43
N VAL A 195 -14.62 16.41 -44.31
CA VAL A 195 -13.31 17.10 -44.30
C VAL A 195 -13.18 17.95 -43.04
N ASP A 196 -14.22 18.71 -42.70
CA ASP A 196 -14.25 19.55 -41.50
C ASP A 196 -14.16 18.69 -40.22
N GLN A 197 -14.85 17.55 -40.17
CA GLN A 197 -14.74 16.59 -39.07
C GLN A 197 -13.31 16.03 -38.91
N ILE A 198 -12.61 15.74 -40.02
CA ILE A 198 -11.22 15.27 -39.96
C ILE A 198 -10.29 16.37 -39.45
N ARG A 199 -10.49 17.63 -39.89
CA ARG A 199 -9.72 18.79 -39.42
C ARG A 199 -9.92 19.02 -37.91
N GLU A 200 -11.15 18.92 -37.41
CA GLU A 200 -11.46 19.02 -35.99
C GLU A 200 -10.76 17.91 -35.18
N LYS A 201 -10.77 16.66 -35.68
CA LYS A 201 -10.05 15.54 -35.06
C LYS A 201 -8.54 15.77 -35.02
N ILE A 202 -7.95 16.29 -36.10
CA ILE A 202 -6.52 16.63 -36.13
C ILE A 202 -6.20 17.73 -35.10
N ALA A 203 -7.04 18.76 -34.99
CA ALA A 203 -6.87 19.81 -33.99
C ALA A 203 -6.91 19.26 -32.56
N GLY A 204 -7.88 18.38 -32.25
CA GLY A 204 -7.96 17.69 -30.97
C GLY A 204 -6.74 16.82 -30.67
N LEU A 205 -6.27 16.04 -31.65
CA LEU A 205 -5.06 15.21 -31.51
C LEU A 205 -3.79 16.04 -31.33
N ARG A 206 -3.67 17.21 -31.98
CA ARG A 206 -2.56 18.14 -31.77
C ARG A 206 -2.58 18.73 -30.35
N GLY A 207 -3.76 19.07 -29.82
CA GLY A 207 -3.89 19.47 -28.42
C GLY A 207 -3.48 18.36 -27.45
N GLN A 208 -3.92 17.12 -27.70
CA GLN A 208 -3.50 15.95 -26.93
C GLN A 208 -1.99 15.70 -27.02
N MET A 209 -1.39 15.90 -28.19
CA MET A 209 0.06 15.78 -28.40
C MET A 209 0.82 16.77 -27.51
N GLN A 210 0.39 18.03 -27.47
CA GLN A 210 1.03 19.04 -26.63
C GLN A 210 0.94 18.64 -25.15
N PHE A 211 -0.25 18.25 -24.68
CA PHE A 211 -0.43 17.75 -23.32
C PHE A 211 0.49 16.57 -23.00
N LEU A 212 0.66 15.61 -23.91
CA LEU A 212 1.53 14.46 -23.70
C LEU A 212 3.01 14.84 -23.68
N LYS A 213 3.44 15.83 -24.48
CA LYS A 213 4.81 16.38 -24.46
C LYS A 213 5.10 17.08 -23.14
N ASP A 214 4.17 17.91 -22.67
CA ASP A 214 4.29 18.59 -21.38
C ASP A 214 4.34 17.56 -20.22
N MET A 215 3.49 16.53 -20.30
CA MET A 215 3.50 15.43 -19.33
C MET A 215 4.80 14.62 -19.37
N ALA A 216 5.37 14.37 -20.56
CA ALA A 216 6.65 13.68 -20.69
C ALA A 216 7.78 14.49 -20.02
N ALA A 217 7.78 15.82 -20.18
CA ALA A 217 8.73 16.68 -19.48
C ALA A 217 8.57 16.65 -17.95
N GLN A 218 7.32 16.64 -17.46
CA GLN A 218 7.05 16.48 -16.01
C GLN A 218 7.51 15.12 -15.48
N VAL A 219 7.29 14.06 -16.26
CA VAL A 219 7.76 12.71 -15.94
C VAL A 219 9.29 12.66 -15.89
N GLU A 220 9.99 13.35 -16.80
CA GLU A 220 11.45 13.40 -16.78
C GLU A 220 11.99 14.13 -15.54
N ALA A 221 11.31 15.20 -15.13
CA ALA A 221 11.68 15.98 -13.94
C ALA A 221 11.35 15.27 -12.61
N ALA A 222 10.47 14.26 -12.62
CA ALA A 222 10.10 13.53 -11.41
C ALA A 222 11.22 12.58 -10.96
N PRO A 223 11.54 12.49 -9.64
CA PRO A 223 12.66 11.68 -9.12
C PRO A 223 12.61 10.19 -9.47
N ASP A 224 11.42 9.64 -9.63
CA ASP A 224 11.16 8.22 -9.94
C ASP A 224 10.60 8.03 -11.36
N HIS A 225 10.73 9.06 -12.20
CA HIS A 225 10.29 9.08 -13.59
C HIS A 225 8.83 8.66 -13.78
N GLN A 226 7.97 9.08 -12.87
CA GLN A 226 6.55 8.74 -12.87
C GLN A 226 5.68 9.87 -12.30
N VAL A 227 4.50 10.07 -12.91
CA VAL A 227 3.53 11.08 -12.46
C VAL A 227 2.13 10.47 -12.41
N SER A 228 1.45 10.67 -11.29
CA SER A 228 0.05 10.29 -11.08
C SER A 228 -0.82 11.55 -10.89
N LEU A 229 -1.91 11.69 -11.64
CA LEU A 229 -2.67 12.95 -11.68
C LEU A 229 -3.74 13.10 -10.58
N THR A 230 -4.28 11.99 -10.08
CA THR A 230 -5.39 12.03 -9.10
C THR A 230 -4.86 11.81 -7.69
N ASP A 231 -3.89 10.92 -7.56
CA ASP A 231 -3.24 10.55 -6.31
C ASP A 231 -1.72 10.63 -6.54
N PRO A 232 -1.09 11.79 -6.28
CA PRO A 232 0.30 12.07 -6.67
C PRO A 232 1.33 11.12 -6.08
N ASP A 233 1.05 10.51 -4.93
CA ASP A 233 1.96 9.60 -4.25
C ASP A 233 1.82 8.16 -4.78
N ALA A 234 0.72 7.82 -5.44
CA ALA A 234 0.49 6.48 -5.95
C ALA A 234 1.45 6.11 -7.10
N ARG A 235 1.89 4.85 -7.12
CA ARG A 235 2.79 4.32 -8.16
C ARG A 235 2.23 3.12 -8.89
N SER A 236 2.67 2.96 -10.14
CA SER A 236 2.38 1.81 -11.00
C SER A 236 3.22 0.63 -10.55
N MET A 237 2.55 -0.44 -10.14
CA MET A 237 3.13 -1.65 -9.59
C MET A 237 2.71 -2.86 -10.41
N ASN A 238 3.61 -3.82 -10.56
CA ASN A 238 3.28 -5.08 -11.21
C ASN A 238 2.36 -5.93 -10.30
N SER A 239 1.32 -6.51 -10.88
CA SER A 239 0.45 -7.47 -10.21
C SER A 239 0.52 -8.81 -10.96
N SER A 240 0.22 -9.90 -10.26
CA SER A 240 0.28 -11.28 -10.76
C SER A 240 -0.75 -11.60 -11.86
N GLY A 241 -1.70 -10.69 -12.16
CA GLY A 241 -2.63 -10.83 -13.27
C GLY A 241 -2.05 -10.44 -14.64
N ARG A 242 -2.38 -11.20 -15.69
CA ARG A 242 -2.00 -10.90 -17.09
C ARG A 242 -2.46 -9.49 -17.49
N GLY A 243 -1.51 -8.58 -17.74
CA GLY A 243 -1.79 -7.23 -18.25
C GLY A 243 -2.26 -6.19 -17.23
N THR A 244 -2.29 -6.52 -15.93
CA THR A 244 -2.96 -5.72 -14.90
C THR A 244 -2.02 -5.17 -13.82
N GLY A 245 -0.95 -4.46 -14.18
CA GLY A 245 -0.27 -3.59 -13.20
C GLY A 245 -1.23 -2.62 -12.50
N ILE A 246 -1.20 -2.52 -11.18
CA ILE A 246 -2.09 -1.68 -10.36
C ILE A 246 -1.42 -0.32 -10.16
N VAL A 247 -2.18 0.77 -10.13
CA VAL A 247 -1.68 2.05 -9.60
C VAL A 247 -2.13 2.15 -8.16
N GLY A 248 -1.18 2.23 -7.25
CA GLY A 248 -1.42 1.92 -5.85
C GLY A 248 -0.24 2.14 -4.94
N TYR A 249 -0.35 1.52 -3.78
CA TYR A 249 0.62 1.50 -2.71
C TYR A 249 0.95 0.05 -2.37
N ASN A 250 2.13 -0.17 -1.82
CA ASN A 250 2.55 -1.47 -1.31
C ASN A 250 2.60 -1.38 0.21
N LEU A 251 1.64 -2.02 0.89
CA LEU A 251 1.62 -2.10 2.34
C LEU A 251 2.46 -3.30 2.75
N GLN A 252 3.51 -3.03 3.50
CA GLN A 252 4.32 -4.03 4.18
C GLN A 252 3.76 -4.23 5.58
N ALA A 253 3.54 -5.47 5.99
CA ALA A 253 3.08 -5.79 7.34
C ALA A 253 3.97 -6.87 7.95
N ALA A 254 4.35 -6.67 9.21
CA ALA A 254 4.97 -7.68 10.06
C ALA A 254 3.90 -8.18 11.05
N VAL A 255 3.63 -9.47 11.02
CA VAL A 255 2.55 -10.10 11.79
C VAL A 255 3.16 -11.14 12.72
N ASP A 256 2.78 -11.10 13.99
CA ASP A 256 3.15 -12.11 14.97
C ASP A 256 2.64 -13.51 14.58
N ALA A 257 3.49 -14.51 14.75
CA ALA A 257 3.20 -15.88 14.31
C ALA A 257 2.18 -16.62 15.18
N GLU A 258 2.01 -16.25 16.44
CA GLU A 258 1.20 -16.99 17.42
C GLU A 258 -0.24 -16.45 17.53
N HIS A 259 -0.37 -15.14 17.71
CA HIS A 259 -1.64 -14.45 17.93
C HIS A 259 -2.14 -13.68 16.68
N HIS A 260 -1.37 -13.70 15.59
CA HIS A 260 -1.74 -13.06 14.31
C HIS A 260 -1.99 -11.56 14.41
N LEU A 261 -1.29 -10.90 15.33
CA LEU A 261 -1.36 -9.46 15.55
C LEU A 261 -0.38 -8.75 14.63
N ILE A 262 -0.80 -7.65 14.02
CA ILE A 262 0.10 -6.78 13.25
C ILE A 262 0.97 -6.00 14.25
N VAL A 263 2.27 -6.22 14.17
CA VAL A 263 3.28 -5.64 15.05
C VAL A 263 3.83 -4.35 14.46
N ALA A 264 4.07 -4.34 13.15
CA ALA A 264 4.54 -3.19 12.41
C ALA A 264 3.95 -3.16 11.01
N HIS A 265 3.79 -1.97 10.45
CA HIS A 265 3.34 -1.80 9.08
C HIS A 265 3.92 -0.54 8.45
N GLU A 266 4.17 -0.58 7.14
CA GLU A 266 4.70 0.57 6.39
C GLU A 266 4.03 0.64 5.01
N VAL A 267 3.72 1.85 4.54
CA VAL A 267 3.15 2.06 3.21
C VAL A 267 4.24 2.61 2.31
N VAL A 268 4.73 1.77 1.39
CA VAL A 268 5.80 2.14 0.46
C VAL A 268 5.29 2.26 -0.97
N ASN A 269 6.01 3.07 -1.75
CA ASN A 269 5.76 3.29 -3.17
C ASN A 269 6.56 2.37 -4.09
N GLU A 270 7.32 1.44 -3.51
CA GLU A 270 8.08 0.43 -4.22
C GLU A 270 7.18 -0.71 -4.72
N GLY A 271 7.29 -1.03 -6.02
CA GLY A 271 6.45 -2.07 -6.64
C GLY A 271 6.87 -3.51 -6.32
N ASN A 272 7.98 -3.71 -5.62
CA ASN A 272 8.51 -5.02 -5.22
C ASN A 272 8.98 -4.98 -3.77
N ASP A 273 9.16 -6.16 -3.19
CA ASP A 273 9.39 -6.33 -1.75
C ASP A 273 10.87 -6.59 -1.40
N ARG A 274 11.77 -6.49 -2.40
CA ARG A 274 13.19 -6.90 -2.28
C ARG A 274 14.01 -6.03 -1.33
N ALA A 275 13.55 -4.84 -0.98
CA ALA A 275 14.23 -3.92 -0.07
C ALA A 275 13.49 -3.75 1.27
N GLN A 276 12.48 -4.59 1.53
CA GLN A 276 11.56 -4.39 2.65
C GLN A 276 11.81 -5.36 3.82
N LEU A 277 12.77 -6.27 3.71
CA LEU A 277 13.07 -7.27 4.74
C LEU A 277 13.68 -6.63 6.00
N ALA A 278 14.82 -5.93 5.87
CA ALA A 278 15.52 -5.35 7.01
C ALA A 278 14.77 -4.15 7.62
N PRO A 279 14.16 -3.24 6.84
CA PRO A 279 13.33 -2.17 7.40
C PRO A 279 12.17 -2.69 8.26
N MET A 280 11.41 -3.66 7.75
CA MET A 280 10.30 -4.25 8.50
C MET A 280 10.78 -5.04 9.70
N GLY A 281 11.89 -5.77 9.57
CA GLY A 281 12.53 -6.46 10.69
C GLY A 281 12.92 -5.51 11.82
N ARG A 282 13.50 -4.34 11.52
CA ARG A 282 13.85 -3.34 12.53
C ARG A 282 12.62 -2.77 13.24
N GLN A 283 11.57 -2.44 12.48
CA GLN A 283 10.33 -1.95 13.08
C GLN A 283 9.69 -3.02 13.99
N ALA A 284 9.67 -4.28 13.54
CA ALA A 284 9.15 -5.39 14.33
C ALA A 284 9.99 -5.64 15.60
N LEU A 285 11.31 -5.59 15.51
CA LEU A 285 12.23 -5.76 16.65
C LEU A 285 11.99 -4.67 17.70
N ALA A 286 11.88 -3.41 17.27
CA ALA A 286 11.61 -2.29 18.16
C ALA A 286 10.23 -2.37 18.82
N ALA A 287 9.22 -2.85 18.08
CA ALA A 287 7.85 -3.00 18.57
C ALA A 287 7.70 -4.15 19.58
N ILE A 288 8.34 -5.29 19.30
CA ILE A 288 8.33 -6.46 20.20
C ILE A 288 9.19 -6.20 21.44
N ASP A 289 10.27 -5.40 21.29
CA ASP A 289 11.24 -5.10 22.34
C ASP A 289 11.91 -6.37 22.89
N ALA A 290 12.37 -7.21 21.97
CA ALA A 290 13.14 -8.42 22.23
C ALA A 290 14.61 -8.20 21.83
N PRO A 291 15.56 -8.95 22.42
CA PRO A 291 16.96 -8.91 22.00
C PRO A 291 17.17 -9.47 20.60
N GLU A 292 16.34 -10.44 20.19
CA GLU A 292 16.39 -11.08 18.88
C GLU A 292 14.98 -11.44 18.42
N ILE A 293 14.73 -11.36 17.10
CA ILE A 293 13.51 -11.84 16.45
C ILE A 293 13.83 -12.72 15.25
N THR A 294 12.96 -13.70 14.98
CA THR A 294 12.96 -14.46 13.72
C THR A 294 11.99 -13.83 12.73
N VAL A 295 12.48 -13.48 11.53
CA VAL A 295 11.67 -12.86 10.47
C VAL A 295 11.46 -13.86 9.33
N LEU A 296 10.24 -14.36 9.19
CA LEU A 296 9.81 -15.20 8.08
C LEU A 296 9.34 -14.31 6.93
N ALA A 297 9.85 -14.51 5.71
CA ALA A 297 9.35 -13.79 4.54
C ALA A 297 9.35 -14.67 3.29
N ASP A 298 8.50 -14.32 2.32
CA ASP A 298 8.43 -15.07 1.07
C ASP A 298 9.65 -14.82 0.16
N ARG A 299 9.74 -15.56 -0.94
CA ARG A 299 10.87 -15.46 -1.87
C ARG A 299 11.04 -14.06 -2.50
N GLY A 300 9.99 -13.24 -2.52
CA GLY A 300 10.00 -11.87 -3.03
C GLY A 300 10.95 -10.96 -2.24
N TYR A 301 11.17 -11.26 -0.96
CA TYR A 301 12.07 -10.54 -0.07
C TYR A 301 13.54 -10.95 -0.19
N MET A 302 13.86 -11.97 -0.99
CA MET A 302 15.23 -12.48 -1.09
C MET A 302 16.16 -11.48 -1.80
N ASN A 303 16.94 -10.75 -1.00
CA ASN A 303 17.98 -9.83 -1.42
C ASN A 303 19.21 -9.97 -0.52
N GLY A 304 20.39 -10.20 -1.11
CA GLY A 304 21.63 -10.41 -0.36
C GLY A 304 22.06 -9.21 0.48
N GLU A 305 21.83 -7.98 -0.01
CA GLU A 305 22.14 -6.76 0.75
C GLU A 305 21.25 -6.63 1.98
N GLN A 306 19.97 -6.98 1.87
CA GLN A 306 19.02 -6.97 2.98
C GLN A 306 19.32 -8.04 4.03
N VAL A 307 19.73 -9.24 3.59
CA VAL A 307 20.15 -10.31 4.51
C VAL A 307 21.42 -9.91 5.25
N LEU A 308 22.38 -9.30 4.56
CA LEU A 308 23.59 -8.76 5.19
C LEU A 308 23.27 -7.64 6.18
N GLU A 309 22.31 -6.76 5.86
CA GLU A 309 21.86 -5.68 6.74
C GLU A 309 21.21 -6.19 8.04
N CYS A 310 20.72 -7.44 8.06
CA CYS A 310 20.20 -8.07 9.28
C CYS A 310 21.32 -8.60 10.19
N GLU A 311 22.53 -8.85 9.67
CA GLU A 311 23.63 -9.47 10.40
C GLU A 311 24.05 -8.60 11.60
N GLY A 312 24.10 -9.19 12.79
CA GLY A 312 24.48 -8.48 14.03
C GLY A 312 23.44 -7.48 14.56
N THR A 313 22.24 -7.45 14.00
CA THR A 313 21.16 -6.53 14.42
C THR A 313 20.11 -7.14 15.34
N GLY A 314 20.24 -8.44 15.68
CA GLY A 314 19.19 -9.19 16.40
C GLY A 314 18.02 -9.60 15.49
N ILE A 315 18.19 -9.53 14.17
CA ILE A 315 17.18 -9.98 13.21
C ILE A 315 17.69 -11.25 12.54
N LEU A 316 16.99 -12.36 12.69
CA LEU A 316 17.26 -13.63 12.01
C LEU A 316 16.33 -13.79 10.80
N PRO A 317 16.78 -13.49 9.57
CA PRO A 317 15.93 -13.61 8.38
C PRO A 317 15.85 -15.07 7.89
N CYS A 318 14.63 -15.61 7.82
CA CYS A 318 14.31 -16.89 7.20
C CYS A 318 13.57 -16.65 5.89
N VAL A 319 14.32 -16.56 4.79
CA VAL A 319 13.78 -16.27 3.45
C VAL A 319 14.19 -17.37 2.45
N PRO A 320 13.26 -17.93 1.66
CA PRO A 320 13.60 -18.89 0.62
C PRO A 320 14.54 -18.29 -0.41
N ARG A 321 15.60 -19.02 -0.76
CA ARG A 321 16.50 -18.62 -1.86
C ARG A 321 15.75 -18.58 -3.18
N THR A 322 15.99 -17.55 -3.98
CA THR A 322 15.43 -17.43 -5.33
C THR A 322 16.43 -17.85 -6.39
N ASP A 323 16.08 -18.85 -7.19
CA ASP A 323 16.80 -19.20 -8.41
C ASP A 323 16.21 -18.45 -9.60
N THR A 324 16.65 -17.20 -9.81
CA THR A 324 16.19 -16.34 -10.90
C THR A 324 16.97 -16.54 -12.21
N SER A 325 17.99 -17.40 -12.23
CA SER A 325 18.81 -17.56 -13.42
C SER A 325 18.09 -18.42 -14.47
N GLY A 326 17.79 -17.84 -15.63
CA GLY A 326 17.41 -18.61 -16.83
C GLY A 326 18.53 -19.51 -17.39
N LYS A 327 19.65 -19.63 -16.66
CA LYS A 327 20.80 -20.48 -16.98
C LYS A 327 20.38 -21.95 -17.12
N ALA A 328 19.54 -22.44 -16.21
CA ALA A 328 18.99 -23.80 -16.30
C ALA A 328 18.25 -24.02 -17.63
N GLN A 329 17.41 -23.07 -18.04
CA GLN A 329 16.69 -23.14 -19.33
C GLN A 329 17.63 -23.07 -20.55
N ARG A 330 18.83 -22.52 -20.37
CA ARG A 330 19.89 -22.45 -21.39
C ARG A 330 20.88 -23.62 -21.30
N GLY A 331 20.62 -24.63 -20.45
CA GLY A 331 21.50 -25.79 -20.25
C GLY A 331 22.81 -25.48 -19.53
N LEU A 332 22.91 -24.33 -18.86
CA LEU A 332 24.10 -23.92 -18.10
C LEU A 332 23.95 -24.29 -16.63
N PHE A 333 25.07 -24.62 -15.96
CA PHE A 333 25.09 -24.85 -14.52
C PHE A 333 24.58 -23.62 -13.76
N THR A 334 23.69 -23.88 -12.81
CA THR A 334 23.13 -22.93 -11.86
C THR A 334 23.97 -22.89 -10.58
N LYS A 335 23.74 -21.90 -9.71
CA LYS A 335 24.48 -21.83 -8.43
C LYS A 335 24.24 -23.04 -7.53
N ALA A 336 23.09 -23.69 -7.62
CA ALA A 336 22.75 -24.88 -6.84
C ALA A 336 23.60 -26.10 -7.23
N ASP A 337 24.09 -26.14 -8.47
CA ASP A 337 24.92 -27.24 -8.96
C ASP A 337 26.38 -27.15 -8.45
N PHE A 338 26.76 -26.03 -7.84
CA PHE A 338 28.09 -25.85 -7.27
C PHE A 338 28.08 -26.20 -5.78
N VAL A 339 29.06 -27.01 -5.36
CA VAL A 339 29.26 -27.38 -3.95
C VAL A 339 30.28 -26.44 -3.35
N TYR A 340 29.94 -25.77 -2.24
CA TYR A 340 30.87 -24.92 -1.51
C TYR A 340 31.66 -25.76 -0.49
N ASP A 341 32.98 -25.65 -0.55
CA ASP A 341 33.94 -26.24 0.39
C ASP A 341 34.41 -25.12 1.33
N ALA A 342 33.91 -25.15 2.57
CA ALA A 342 34.17 -24.11 3.57
C ALA A 342 35.62 -24.11 4.09
N ASP A 343 36.29 -25.27 4.08
CA ASP A 343 37.68 -25.40 4.57
C ASP A 343 38.68 -24.73 3.63
N GLN A 344 38.37 -24.72 2.32
CA GLN A 344 39.25 -24.19 1.28
C GLN A 344 38.73 -22.91 0.62
N ASP A 345 37.62 -22.35 1.12
CA ASP A 345 36.90 -21.18 0.58
C ASP A 345 36.76 -21.22 -0.96
N ARG A 346 36.29 -22.36 -1.48
CA ARG A 346 36.16 -22.60 -2.94
C ARG A 346 34.84 -23.24 -3.30
N TYR A 347 34.39 -23.00 -4.53
CA TYR A 347 33.25 -23.70 -5.11
C TYR A 347 33.73 -24.75 -6.11
N THR A 348 33.18 -25.95 -6.06
CA THR A 348 33.39 -27.00 -7.07
C THR A 348 32.19 -27.03 -8.01
N CYS A 349 32.43 -26.90 -9.31
CA CYS A 349 31.38 -27.02 -10.32
C CYS A 349 31.07 -28.49 -10.66
N PRO A 350 29.92 -28.81 -11.28
CA PRO A 350 29.59 -30.18 -11.69
C PRO A 350 30.58 -30.83 -12.66
N ALA A 351 31.39 -30.03 -13.36
CA ALA A 351 32.45 -30.53 -14.24
C ALA A 351 33.77 -30.83 -13.49
N GLY A 352 33.81 -30.65 -12.15
CA GLY A 352 34.97 -30.94 -11.32
C GLY A 352 35.99 -29.80 -11.20
N GLU A 353 35.75 -28.66 -11.83
CA GLU A 353 36.61 -27.48 -11.78
C GLU A 353 36.34 -26.63 -10.54
N TYR A 354 37.38 -25.95 -10.04
CA TYR A 354 37.32 -25.12 -8.85
C TYR A 354 37.21 -23.63 -9.18
N LEU A 355 36.38 -22.92 -8.41
CA LEU A 355 36.21 -21.47 -8.49
C LEU A 355 36.63 -20.87 -7.15
N THR A 356 37.75 -20.15 -7.16
CA THR A 356 38.30 -19.46 -5.99
C THR A 356 37.91 -17.99 -5.99
N LYS A 357 37.83 -17.38 -4.82
CA LYS A 357 37.48 -15.97 -4.66
C LYS A 357 38.58 -15.08 -5.26
N ALA A 358 38.34 -14.55 -6.45
CA ALA A 358 39.24 -13.58 -7.05
C ALA A 358 39.10 -12.21 -6.35
N THR A 359 40.12 -11.83 -5.57
CA THR A 359 40.24 -10.47 -5.05
C THR A 359 40.46 -9.53 -6.24
N ARG A 360 39.44 -8.77 -6.66
CA ARG A 360 39.65 -7.66 -7.60
C ARG A 360 40.44 -6.56 -6.89
N VAL A 361 41.77 -6.64 -6.96
CA VAL A 361 42.59 -5.45 -6.80
C VAL A 361 42.26 -4.57 -8.01
N ARG A 362 41.65 -3.40 -7.78
CA ARG A 362 41.47 -2.37 -8.81
C ARG A 362 42.85 -1.84 -9.21
N THR A 363 43.55 -2.55 -10.08
CA THR A 363 44.73 -2.03 -10.75
C THR A 363 44.24 -1.35 -12.03
N THR A 364 44.20 -0.02 -12.02
CA THR A 364 44.11 0.77 -13.23
C THR A 364 45.34 0.47 -14.09
N MET A 365 45.21 -0.31 -15.15
CA MET A 365 45.96 -0.15 -16.40
C MET A 365 45.35 -1.02 -17.51
N ALA A 366 45.49 -0.51 -18.73
CA ALA A 366 44.78 -0.88 -19.93
C ALA A 366 45.14 -2.26 -20.49
N THR A 367 44.39 -2.61 -21.54
CA THR A 367 44.68 -3.51 -22.66
C THR A 367 44.12 -4.94 -22.62
N SER A 368 43.21 -5.18 -23.59
CA SER A 368 43.06 -6.36 -24.43
C SER A 368 42.70 -7.69 -23.76
N THR A 369 41.44 -8.11 -23.95
CA THR A 369 41.07 -9.54 -23.87
C THR A 369 40.35 -9.95 -25.14
N THR A 370 41.10 -10.68 -25.97
CA THR A 370 40.64 -11.51 -27.08
C THR A 370 39.67 -12.56 -26.56
N ILE A 371 38.52 -12.66 -27.24
CA ILE A 371 37.51 -13.70 -27.06
C ILE A 371 38.07 -15.01 -27.61
N ALA A 372 38.04 -16.07 -26.79
CA ALA A 372 38.08 -17.44 -27.28
C ALA A 372 36.71 -18.08 -26.97
N THR A 373 36.14 -18.62 -28.05
CA THR A 373 34.80 -19.22 -28.24
C THR A 373 34.44 -20.34 -27.30
#